data_AF-A0A959GPR2-F1
#
_entry.id   AF-A0A959GPR2-F1
#
_cell.length_a   1.000
_cell.length_b   1.000
_cell.length_c   1.000
_cell.angle_alpha   90.00
_cell.angle_beta   90.00
_cell.angle_gamma   90.00
#
_symmetry.space_group_name_H-M   'P 1'
#
loop_
_entity.id
_entity.type
_entity.pdbx_description
1 polymer ?
#
loop_
_entity_poly.entity_id
_entity_poly.type
_entity_poly.pdbx_seq_one_letter_code
_entity_poly.pdbx_strand_id
1 'polypeptide(L)'
;MKKLIVVSMLALAALLPSCIPSLHPLYSEDKLVFREEILGEWQNDKETWAFSKGEGAYYKLVFSDEDEQAEFNVHLVRLGEHYFFDFYNIKNRCSDDDGLS
;
A
#
# COMPACT_ATOMS: atom_id res chain seq x y z
N MET A 1 -22.11 -17.76 39.50
CA MET A 1 -22.89 -16.96 38.53
C MET A 1 -22.08 -15.85 37.87
N LYS A 2 -21.45 -14.93 38.61
CA LYS A 2 -20.59 -13.85 38.05
C LYS A 2 -19.43 -14.35 37.15
N LYS A 3 -18.76 -15.44 37.55
CA LYS A 3 -17.67 -16.06 36.76
C LYS A 3 -18.14 -16.68 35.43
N LEU A 4 -19.36 -17.23 35.40
CA LEU A 4 -19.97 -17.82 34.19
C LEU A 4 -20.40 -16.73 33.19
N ILE A 5 -20.87 -15.58 33.68
CA ILE A 5 -21.23 -14.43 32.85
C ILE A 5 -19.99 -13.83 32.18
N VAL A 6 -18.88 -13.69 32.92
CA VAL A 6 -17.62 -13.17 32.38
C VAL A 6 -17.04 -14.09 31.31
N VAL A 7 -17.06 -15.41 31.53
CA VAL A 7 -16.61 -16.39 30.53
C VAL A 7 -17.48 -16.35 29.27
N SER A 8 -18.80 -16.19 29.43
CA SER A 8 -19.74 -16.07 28.30
C SER A 8 -19.49 -14.79 27.48
N MET A 9 -19.27 -13.65 28.14
CA MET A 9 -18.93 -12.39 27.45
C MET A 9 -17.59 -12.48 26.71
N LEU A 10 -16.58 -13.10 27.31
CA LEU A 10 -15.26 -13.24 26.69
C LEU A 10 -15.30 -14.19 25.48
N ALA A 11 -16.09 -15.26 25.54
CA ALA A 11 -16.32 -16.17 24.42
C ALA A 11 -17.08 -15.48 23.27
N LEU A 12 -18.05 -14.60 23.59
CA LEU A 12 -18.79 -13.84 22.58
C LEU A 12 -17.91 -12.78 21.90
N ALA A 13 -17.01 -12.13 22.65
CA ALA A 13 -16.06 -11.17 22.10
C ALA A 13 -15.03 -11.84 21.16
N ALA A 14 -14.63 -13.08 21.43
CA ALA A 14 -13.71 -13.84 20.58
C ALA A 14 -14.32 -14.26 19.23
N LEU A 15 -15.65 -14.22 19.09
CA LEU A 15 -16.37 -14.54 17.85
C LEU A 15 -16.53 -13.33 16.92
N LEU A 16 -16.16 -12.13 17.37
CA LEU A 16 -16.13 -10.94 16.54
C LEU A 16 -14.72 -10.83 15.93
N PRO A 17 -14.49 -11.26 14.67
CA PRO A 17 -13.20 -11.04 14.04
C PRO A 17 -12.93 -9.52 14.00
N SER A 18 -11.93 -9.08 14.76
CA SER A 18 -11.53 -7.67 14.83
C SER A 18 -10.83 -7.16 13.57
N CYS A 19 -10.52 -8.06 12.62
CA CYS A 19 -10.09 -7.72 11.29
C CYS A 19 -11.21 -8.04 10.31
N ILE A 20 -12.03 -7.04 10.00
CA ILE A 20 -12.85 -7.05 8.79
C ILE A 20 -11.94 -6.47 7.69
N PRO A 21 -11.33 -7.30 6.82
CA PRO A 21 -10.65 -6.77 5.65
C PRO A 21 -11.66 -5.91 4.88
N SER A 22 -11.19 -4.81 4.28
CA SER A 22 -12.06 -3.91 3.51
C SER A 22 -12.97 -4.74 2.62
N LEU A 23 -14.29 -4.62 2.84
CA LEU A 23 -15.30 -5.34 2.07
C LEU A 23 -15.19 -5.04 0.56
N HIS A 24 -14.58 -3.90 0.22
CA HIS A 24 -14.35 -3.45 -1.14
C HIS A 24 -12.89 -2.98 -1.29
N PRO A 25 -11.94 -3.90 -1.49
CA PRO A 25 -10.61 -3.53 -1.98
C PRO A 25 -10.79 -2.76 -3.29
N LEU A 26 -10.07 -1.64 -3.46
CA LEU A 26 -10.18 -0.83 -4.69
C LEU A 26 -9.81 -1.64 -5.94
N TYR A 27 -8.90 -2.60 -5.77
CA TYR A 27 -8.49 -3.57 -6.78
C TYR A 27 -7.91 -4.83 -6.11
N SER A 28 -7.82 -5.91 -6.89
CA SER A 28 -7.25 -7.20 -6.51
C SER A 28 -6.00 -7.50 -7.32
N GLU A 29 -5.23 -8.53 -6.93
CA GLU A 29 -3.95 -8.88 -7.56
C GLU A 29 -4.08 -9.17 -9.06
N ASP A 30 -5.22 -9.70 -9.53
CA ASP A 30 -5.50 -9.96 -10.96
C ASP A 30 -5.66 -8.68 -11.79
N LYS A 31 -5.80 -7.51 -11.15
CA LYS A 31 -5.87 -6.21 -11.81
C LYS A 31 -4.51 -5.52 -11.90
N LEU A 32 -3.49 -6.06 -11.25
CA LEU A 32 -2.13 -5.54 -11.32
C LEU A 32 -1.53 -5.85 -12.70
N VAL A 33 -0.95 -4.82 -13.32
CA VAL A 33 -0.29 -4.91 -14.61
C VAL A 33 1.12 -4.36 -14.49
N PHE A 34 2.07 -5.02 -15.13
CA PHE A 34 3.43 -4.51 -15.27
C PHE A 34 3.73 -4.27 -16.76
N ARG A 35 4.26 -3.08 -17.03
CA ARG A 35 4.64 -2.54 -18.34
C ARG A 35 6.10 -2.09 -18.26
N GLU A 36 6.96 -2.71 -19.06
CA GLU A 36 8.40 -2.40 -19.09
C GLU A 36 8.66 -1.00 -19.64
N GLU A 37 7.72 -0.46 -20.43
CA GLU A 37 7.79 0.87 -21.04
C GLU A 37 7.76 2.02 -20.02
N ILE A 38 7.40 1.73 -18.78
CA ILE A 38 7.36 2.69 -17.67
C ILE A 38 8.73 2.81 -16.99
N LEU A 39 9.60 1.80 -17.13
CA LEU A 39 10.92 1.79 -16.54
C LEU A 39 11.82 2.86 -17.14
N GLY A 40 12.72 3.41 -16.32
CA GLY A 40 13.65 4.45 -16.72
C GLY A 40 13.40 5.76 -15.98
N GLU A 41 14.04 6.81 -16.48
CA GLU A 41 14.02 8.13 -15.88
C GLU A 41 13.21 9.08 -16.75
N TRP A 42 12.23 9.74 -16.13
CA TRP A 42 11.37 10.74 -16.74
C TRP A 42 11.68 12.06 -16.04
N GLN A 43 12.09 13.07 -16.80
CA GLN A 43 12.45 14.36 -16.22
C GLN A 43 11.81 15.51 -16.98
N ASN A 44 11.57 16.60 -16.27
CA ASN A 44 11.39 17.93 -16.84
C ASN A 44 12.41 18.88 -16.19
N ASP A 45 12.22 20.20 -16.34
CA ASP A 45 13.17 21.19 -15.81
C ASP A 45 13.24 21.25 -14.27
N LYS A 46 12.28 20.66 -13.56
CA LYS A 46 12.08 20.83 -12.11
C LYS A 46 12.07 19.52 -11.33
N GLU A 47 11.60 18.44 -11.94
CA GLU A 47 11.39 17.16 -11.27
C GLU A 47 11.86 15.99 -12.11
N THR A 48 12.31 14.96 -11.39
CA THR A 48 12.76 13.69 -11.93
C THR A 48 11.99 12.54 -11.28
N TRP A 49 11.53 11.61 -12.12
CA TRP A 49 10.85 10.39 -11.75
C TRP A 49 11.66 9.20 -12.25
N ALA A 50 12.36 8.51 -11.37
CA ALA A 50 13.16 7.34 -11.72
C ALA A 50 12.42 6.05 -11.32
N PHE A 51 11.90 5.34 -12.32
CA PHE A 51 11.22 4.05 -12.15
C PHE A 51 12.18 2.89 -12.36
N SER A 52 12.18 1.96 -11.39
CA SER A 52 12.89 0.69 -11.47
C SER A 52 11.98 -0.48 -11.09
N LYS A 53 12.38 -1.70 -11.47
CA LYS A 53 11.59 -2.90 -11.21
C LYS A 53 11.68 -3.30 -9.72
N GLY A 54 10.54 -3.50 -9.08
CA GLY A 54 10.46 -4.10 -7.75
C GLY A 54 10.63 -5.62 -7.77
N GLU A 55 10.67 -6.25 -6.60
CA GLU A 55 10.74 -7.72 -6.50
C GLU A 55 9.41 -8.44 -6.82
N GLY A 56 8.33 -7.67 -7.05
CA GLY A 56 7.00 -8.17 -7.41
C GLY A 56 6.37 -7.37 -8.56
N ALA A 57 5.04 -7.41 -8.65
CA ALA A 57 4.26 -6.69 -9.68
C ALA A 57 4.10 -5.19 -9.36
N TYR A 58 5.20 -4.52 -8.97
CA TYR A 58 5.23 -3.10 -8.63
C TYR A 58 6.53 -2.44 -9.11
N TYR A 59 6.50 -1.12 -9.19
CA TYR A 59 7.65 -0.29 -9.50
C TYR A 59 8.19 0.34 -8.22
N LYS A 60 9.51 0.42 -8.11
CA LYS A 60 10.15 1.34 -7.17
C LYS A 60 10.30 2.67 -7.89
N LEU A 61 9.77 3.74 -7.30
CA LEU A 61 9.89 5.10 -7.79
C LEU A 61 10.73 5.91 -6.82
N VAL A 62 11.75 6.57 -7.36
CA VAL A 62 12.42 7.69 -6.69
C VAL A 62 11.97 8.97 -7.39
N PHE A 63 11.23 9.79 -6.67
CA PHE A 63 10.84 11.13 -7.10
C PHE A 63 11.79 12.14 -6.44
N SER A 64 12.30 13.07 -7.24
CA SER A 64 13.15 14.17 -6.76
C SER A 64 12.71 15.47 -7.40
N ASP A 65 12.63 16.54 -6.62
CA ASP A 65 12.56 17.91 -7.10
C ASP A 65 13.77 18.73 -6.60
N GLU A 66 13.73 20.05 -6.73
CA GLU A 66 14.84 20.93 -6.34
C GLU A 66 15.24 20.81 -4.86
N ASP A 67 14.30 20.46 -3.98
CA ASP A 67 14.45 20.54 -2.53
C ASP A 67 14.26 19.19 -1.83
N GLU A 68 13.46 18.29 -2.39
CA GLU A 68 12.96 17.09 -1.73
C GLU A 68 13.13 15.82 -2.56
N GLN A 69 13.25 14.70 -1.85
CA GLN A 69 13.27 13.37 -2.43
C GLN A 69 12.32 12.43 -1.69
N ALA A 70 11.46 11.76 -2.45
CA ALA A 70 10.48 10.80 -1.98
C ALA A 70 10.61 9.46 -2.69
N GLU A 71 10.37 8.38 -1.95
CA GLU A 71 10.42 7.01 -2.48
C GLU A 71 9.05 6.35 -2.35
N PHE A 72 8.63 5.66 -3.41
CA PHE A 72 7.34 4.99 -3.48
C PHE A 72 7.46 3.57 -4.03
N ASN A 73 6.61 2.69 -3.50
CA ASN A 73 6.19 1.49 -4.22
C ASN A 73 4.93 1.85 -5.02
N VAL A 74 4.98 1.65 -6.33
CA VAL A 74 3.90 2.06 -7.23
C VAL A 74 3.32 0.83 -7.90
N HIS A 75 2.00 0.66 -7.82
CA HIS A 75 1.28 -0.34 -8.58
C HIS A 75 0.61 0.30 -9.79
N LEU A 76 0.65 -0.37 -10.93
CA LEU A 76 -0.17 -0.01 -12.07
C LEU A 76 -1.38 -0.96 -12.12
N VAL A 77 -2.57 -0.39 -12.05
CA VAL A 77 -3.83 -1.11 -11.93
C VAL A 77 -4.64 -0.90 -13.19
N ARG A 78 -5.19 -1.98 -13.77
CA ARG A 78 -6.17 -1.90 -14.87
C ARG A 78 -7.58 -2.07 -14.32
N LEU A 79 -8.40 -1.02 -14.44
CA LEU A 79 -9.82 -1.03 -14.11
C LEU A 79 -10.64 -0.73 -15.38
N GLY A 80 -11.31 -1.77 -15.90
CA GLY A 80 -11.93 -1.70 -17.22
C GLY A 80 -10.87 -1.46 -18.31
N GLU A 81 -11.03 -0.36 -19.06
CA GLU A 81 -10.14 0.04 -20.17
C GLU A 81 -9.10 1.09 -19.76
N HIS A 82 -9.04 1.44 -18.48
CA HIS A 82 -8.17 2.50 -17.97
C HIS A 82 -7.08 1.95 -17.06
N TYR A 83 -5.97 2.69 -17.00
CA TYR A 83 -4.82 2.40 -16.15
C TYR A 83 -4.67 3.50 -15.10
N PHE A 84 -4.38 3.10 -13.87
CA PHE A 84 -4.18 4.00 -12.74
C PHE A 84 -2.91 3.62 -12.01
N PHE A 85 -2.14 4.63 -11.59
CA PHE A 85 -1.05 4.43 -10.64
C PHE A 85 -1.57 4.58 -9.22
N ASP A 86 -1.21 3.63 -8.37
CA ASP A 86 -1.40 3.67 -6.93
C ASP A 86 -0.02 3.84 -6.27
N PHE A 87 0.18 4.98 -5.60
CA PHE A 87 1.46 5.37 -5.02
C PHE A 87 1.47 5.12 -3.51
N TYR A 88 2.38 4.26 -3.07
CA TYR A 88 2.57 3.96 -1.64
C TYR A 88 3.92 4.49 -1.15
N ASN A 89 3.91 5.49 -0.27
CA ASN A 89 5.12 6.15 0.22
C ASN A 89 5.89 5.24 1.21
N ILE A 90 7.21 5.09 1.02
CA ILE A 90 8.05 4.20 1.82
C ILE A 90 8.48 4.85 3.15
N LYS A 91 8.63 6.18 3.21
CA LYS A 91 9.00 6.92 4.43
C LYS A 91 7.83 7.13 5.38
N ASN A 92 6.62 7.34 4.87
CA ASN A 92 5.39 7.43 5.65
C ASN A 92 4.75 6.05 5.88
N ARG A 93 5.54 5.05 6.26
CA ARG A 93 4.97 3.94 7.01
C ARG A 93 4.42 4.58 8.28
N CYS A 94 3.09 4.60 8.43
CA CYS A 94 2.42 5.04 9.65
C CYS A 94 3.30 4.59 10.81
N SER A 95 3.79 5.55 11.59
CA SER A 95 4.80 5.35 12.63
C SER A 95 4.59 4.01 13.32
N ASP A 96 5.40 3.00 12.98
CA ASP A 96 5.57 1.76 13.76
C ASP A 96 6.37 2.10 15.04
N ASP A 97 6.00 3.21 15.69
CA ASP A 97 6.39 3.63 17.03
C ASP A 97 5.15 3.60 17.92
N ASP A 98 4.40 2.52 17.86
CA ASP A 98 3.73 1.98 19.02
C ASP A 98 4.79 1.32 19.91
N GLY A 99 5.56 2.17 20.58
CA GLY A 99 6.51 1.83 21.64
C GLY A 99 5.83 1.08 22.79
N LEU A 100 5.62 -0.22 22.59
CA LEU A 100 5.31 -1.20 23.62
C LEU A 100 6.52 -2.12 23.78
N SER A 101 7.54 -1.59 24.46
CA SER A 101 8.52 -2.37 25.22
C SER A 101 8.13 -2.35 26.70
#